data_AF-A0A3Q7XI04-F1
#
_entry.id   AF-A0A3Q7XI04-F1
#
_cell.length_a   1.000
_cell.length_b   1.000
_cell.length_c   1.000
_cell.angle_alpha   90.00
_cell.angle_beta   90.00
_cell.angle_gamma   90.00
#
_symmetry.space_group_name_H-M   'P 1'
#
loop_
_entity.id
_entity.type
_entity.pdbx_description
1 polymer ?
#
loop_
_entity_poly.entity_id
_entity_poly.type
_entity_poly.pdbx_seq_one_letter_code
_entity_poly.pdbx_strand_id
1 'polypeptide(L)'
;MHRFRGNIWDYDSRPQVLRTLGYPLEMTDRIPEITEARNVELGLGLQLCFLHPSKYKFEHPRFCFERLEYVGQKIQDLVMAERLLMKHLDAPGLWLQEKHRRTLMNKHCGRYLRAKHLHGFIIYDDKVQDAYERNRRRRNPATTAVNQAIHGLSYLVYGKRDVRRLMFEFFDFEQIQPKEV
;
A
#
# COMPACT_ATOMS: atom_id res chain seq x y z
N MET A 1 -3.44 -16.95 -15.65
CA MET A 1 -2.84 -15.61 -15.43
C MET A 1 -3.11 -14.60 -16.55
N HIS A 2 -3.59 -14.99 -17.74
CA HIS A 2 -3.85 -14.07 -18.86
C HIS A 2 -4.80 -12.88 -18.56
N ARG A 3 -5.70 -12.98 -17.58
CA ARG A 3 -6.60 -11.85 -17.20
C ARG A 3 -5.88 -10.64 -16.58
N PHE A 4 -4.69 -10.83 -15.99
CA PHE A 4 -3.94 -9.78 -15.28
C PHE A 4 -2.80 -9.19 -16.11
N ARG A 5 -2.65 -9.57 -17.38
CA ARG A 5 -1.62 -9.01 -18.26
C ARG A 5 -2.28 -8.41 -19.49
N GLY A 6 -1.85 -7.22 -19.91
CA GLY A 6 -2.38 -6.57 -21.10
C GLY A 6 -3.83 -6.11 -20.99
N ASN A 7 -4.32 -5.84 -19.78
CA ASN A 7 -5.60 -5.16 -19.56
C ASN A 7 -5.40 -3.63 -19.54
N ILE A 8 -6.50 -2.87 -19.60
CA ILE A 8 -6.47 -1.39 -19.64
C ILE A 8 -5.71 -0.81 -18.44
N TRP A 9 -5.87 -1.40 -17.25
CA TRP A 9 -5.15 -0.95 -16.06
C TRP A 9 -3.63 -1.11 -16.20
N ASP A 10 -3.18 -2.19 -16.83
CA ASP A 10 -1.76 -2.50 -17.06
C ASP A 10 -1.06 -1.50 -17.99
N TYR A 11 -1.81 -0.92 -18.95
CA TYR A 11 -1.33 0.08 -19.89
C TYR A 11 -1.45 1.51 -19.36
N ASP A 12 -2.60 1.87 -18.79
CA ASP A 12 -2.89 3.27 -18.44
C ASP A 12 -2.51 3.61 -16.99
N SER A 13 -2.89 2.74 -16.06
CA SER A 13 -2.82 3.02 -14.62
C SER A 13 -1.48 2.61 -14.03
N ARG A 14 -0.97 1.43 -14.39
CA ARG A 14 0.28 0.88 -13.83
C ARG A 14 1.47 1.83 -14.00
N PRO A 15 1.74 2.44 -15.18
CA PRO A 15 2.87 3.36 -15.32
C PRO A 15 2.74 4.60 -14.43
N GLN A 16 1.52 5.10 -14.22
CA GLN A 16 1.27 6.25 -13.34
C GLN A 16 1.53 5.90 -11.88
N VAL A 17 1.04 4.72 -11.44
CA VAL A 17 1.27 4.22 -10.08
C VAL A 17 2.75 3.98 -9.82
N LEU A 18 3.46 3.32 -10.75
CA LEU A 18 4.91 3.08 -10.65
C LEU A 18 5.67 4.40 -10.51
N ARG A 19 5.40 5.37 -11.41
CA ARG A 19 6.01 6.69 -11.37
C ARG A 19 5.74 7.40 -10.05
N THR A 20 4.50 7.37 -9.58
CA THR A 20 4.08 8.03 -8.34
C THR A 20 4.77 7.45 -7.12
N LEU A 21 4.92 6.12 -7.06
CA LEU A 21 5.58 5.42 -5.94
C LEU A 21 7.12 5.39 -6.05
N GLY A 22 7.69 5.88 -7.16
CA GLY A 22 9.13 5.88 -7.43
C GLY A 22 9.69 4.50 -7.74
N TYR A 23 8.96 3.69 -8.50
CA TYR A 23 9.34 2.35 -8.91
C TYR A 23 9.67 2.26 -10.43
N PRO A 24 10.46 1.26 -10.85
CA PRO A 24 11.20 0.31 -10.02
C PRO A 24 12.37 0.99 -9.28
N LEU A 25 12.79 0.43 -8.14
CA LEU A 25 13.99 0.91 -7.45
C LEU A 25 15.25 0.40 -8.16
N GLU A 26 16.29 1.24 -8.19
CA GLU A 26 17.61 0.86 -8.68
C GLU A 26 18.23 -0.19 -7.75
N MET A 27 18.27 -1.44 -8.22
CA MET A 27 18.91 -2.56 -7.54
C MET A 27 19.59 -3.46 -8.57
N THR A 28 20.85 -3.78 -8.31
CA THR A 28 21.61 -4.76 -9.08
C THR A 28 21.59 -6.08 -8.35
N ASP A 29 20.78 -7.04 -8.83
CA ASP A 29 20.94 -8.42 -8.40
C ASP A 29 22.16 -9.04 -9.06
N ARG A 30 22.73 -10.07 -8.43
CA ARG A 30 23.84 -10.82 -9.00
C ARG A 30 23.47 -11.54 -10.31
N ILE A 31 22.18 -11.82 -10.50
CA ILE A 31 21.62 -12.60 -11.60
C ILE A 31 20.55 -11.74 -12.29
N PRO A 32 20.73 -11.34 -13.56
CA PRO A 32 19.80 -10.47 -14.28
C PRO A 32 18.35 -10.99 -14.33
N GLU A 33 18.18 -12.31 -14.42
CA GLU A 33 16.88 -12.98 -14.48
C GLU A 33 16.06 -12.75 -13.19
N ILE A 34 16.73 -12.58 -12.05
CA ILE A 34 16.07 -12.25 -10.77
C ILE A 34 15.54 -10.82 -10.80
N THR A 35 16.30 -9.89 -11.39
CA THR A 35 15.86 -8.50 -11.55
C THR A 35 14.64 -8.41 -12.47
N GLU A 36 14.63 -9.17 -13.57
CA GLU A 36 13.48 -9.26 -14.46
C GLU A 36 12.25 -9.85 -13.75
N ALA A 37 12.43 -10.98 -13.05
CA ALA A 37 11.37 -11.61 -12.28
C ALA A 37 10.77 -10.66 -11.24
N ARG A 38 11.61 -9.92 -10.50
CA ARG A 38 11.18 -8.91 -9.53
C ARG A 38 10.32 -7.83 -10.18
N ASN A 39 10.74 -7.31 -11.33
CA ASN A 39 9.99 -6.25 -12.02
C ASN A 39 8.62 -6.74 -12.49
N VAL A 40 8.53 -8.00 -12.92
CA VAL A 40 7.26 -8.66 -13.26
C VAL A 40 6.38 -8.83 -12.02
N GLU A 41 6.95 -9.28 -10.90
CA GLU A 41 6.24 -9.43 -9.62
C GLU A 41 5.73 -8.09 -9.10
N LEU A 42 6.52 -7.02 -9.23
CA LEU A 42 6.14 -5.67 -8.85
C LEU A 42 4.93 -5.19 -9.66
N GLY A 43 4.98 -5.34 -11.00
CA GLY A 43 3.88 -4.90 -11.87
C GLY A 43 2.57 -5.63 -11.59
N LEU A 44 2.63 -6.96 -11.53
CA LEU A 44 1.45 -7.79 -11.21
C LEU A 44 0.95 -7.57 -9.78
N GLY A 45 1.89 -7.45 -8.85
CA GLY A 45 1.60 -7.19 -7.45
C GLY A 45 0.89 -5.85 -7.25
N LEU A 46 1.31 -4.80 -7.96
CA LEU A 46 0.64 -3.51 -7.90
C LEU A 46 -0.78 -3.61 -8.41
N GLN A 47 -1.02 -4.31 -9.53
CA GLN A 47 -2.38 -4.54 -9.99
C GLN A 47 -3.24 -5.24 -8.92
N LEU A 48 -2.68 -6.25 -8.23
CA LEU A 48 -3.38 -6.93 -7.14
C LEU A 48 -3.65 -6.02 -5.95
N CYS A 49 -2.72 -5.11 -5.58
CA CYS A 49 -2.93 -4.13 -4.51
C CYS A 49 -4.14 -3.23 -4.75
N PHE A 50 -4.42 -2.89 -6.02
CA PHE A 50 -5.55 -2.03 -6.40
C PHE A 50 -6.82 -2.81 -6.73
N LEU A 51 -6.80 -4.14 -6.69
CA LEU A 51 -7.95 -4.98 -7.03
C LEU A 51 -8.84 -5.21 -5.81
N HIS A 52 -10.00 -4.54 -5.78
CA HIS A 52 -10.95 -4.68 -4.68
C HIS A 52 -11.62 -6.06 -4.67
N PRO A 53 -11.85 -6.66 -3.48
CA PRO A 53 -12.45 -7.99 -3.38
C PRO A 53 -13.83 -8.13 -4.03
N SER A 54 -14.56 -7.03 -4.22
CA SER A 54 -15.85 -7.06 -4.92
C SER A 54 -15.75 -7.56 -6.36
N LYS A 55 -14.61 -7.40 -7.05
CA LYS A 55 -14.49 -7.71 -8.49
C LYS A 55 -14.43 -9.21 -8.76
N TYR A 56 -13.48 -9.91 -8.13
CA TYR A 56 -13.19 -11.31 -8.45
C TYR A 56 -13.07 -12.26 -7.24
N LYS A 57 -13.28 -11.81 -6.00
CA LYS A 57 -13.07 -12.67 -4.81
C LYS A 57 -13.90 -13.95 -4.87
N PHE A 58 -15.16 -13.85 -5.30
CA PHE A 58 -16.07 -15.00 -5.39
C PHE A 58 -15.71 -15.96 -6.51
N GLU A 59 -14.98 -15.51 -7.54
CA GLU A 59 -14.44 -16.40 -8.58
C GLU A 59 -13.17 -17.10 -8.09
N HIS A 60 -12.27 -16.36 -7.44
CA HIS A 60 -11.08 -16.94 -6.84
C HIS A 60 -10.54 -16.07 -5.69
N PRO A 61 -10.30 -16.63 -4.48
CA PRO A 61 -9.77 -15.87 -3.34
C PRO A 61 -8.36 -15.29 -3.55
N ARG A 62 -7.64 -15.66 -4.61
CA ARG A 62 -6.31 -15.13 -4.95
C ARG A 62 -6.38 -13.78 -5.65
N PHE A 63 -7.55 -13.37 -6.15
CA PHE A 63 -7.71 -12.20 -6.99
C PHE A 63 -8.24 -10.99 -6.21
N CYS A 64 -7.53 -10.59 -5.16
CA CYS A 64 -7.75 -9.34 -4.44
C CYS A 64 -6.57 -9.01 -3.52
N PHE A 65 -6.58 -7.78 -2.98
CA PHE A 65 -5.50 -7.29 -2.12
C PHE A 65 -5.46 -7.87 -0.69
N GLU A 66 -6.45 -8.63 -0.23
CA GLU A 66 -6.63 -8.99 1.21
C GLU A 66 -5.39 -9.64 1.84
N ARG A 67 -4.69 -10.50 1.10
CA ARG A 67 -3.46 -11.14 1.60
C ARG A 67 -2.28 -10.17 1.72
N LEU A 68 -2.16 -9.26 0.75
CA LEU A 68 -1.14 -8.21 0.77
C LEU A 68 -1.44 -7.18 1.86
N GLU A 69 -2.71 -6.83 2.04
CA GLU A 69 -3.19 -5.98 3.14
C GLU A 69 -2.78 -6.57 4.49
N TYR A 70 -3.02 -7.86 4.71
CA TYR A 70 -2.65 -8.54 5.95
C TYR A 70 -1.13 -8.43 6.23
N VAL A 71 -0.29 -8.75 5.24
CA VAL A 71 1.17 -8.63 5.37
C VAL A 71 1.57 -7.17 5.63
N GLY A 72 0.96 -6.25 4.88
CA GLY A 72 1.14 -4.82 5.00
C GLY A 72 0.86 -4.28 6.40
N GLN A 73 -0.25 -4.68 7.00
CA GLN A 73 -0.60 -4.29 8.37
C GLN A 73 0.49 -4.73 9.37
N LYS A 74 0.97 -5.97 9.26
CA LYS A 74 2.00 -6.49 10.19
C LYS A 74 3.35 -5.81 10.01
N ILE A 75 3.77 -5.55 8.78
CA ILE A 75 5.05 -4.88 8.55
C ILE A 75 5.00 -3.40 8.96
N GLN A 76 3.85 -2.73 8.78
CA GLN A 76 3.63 -1.36 9.28
C GLN A 76 3.77 -1.30 10.80
N ASP A 77 3.14 -2.23 11.52
CA ASP A 77 3.24 -2.33 12.98
C ASP A 77 4.70 -2.42 13.44
N LEU A 78 5.47 -3.32 12.82
CA LEU A 78 6.87 -3.54 13.14
C LEU A 78 7.74 -2.32 12.83
N VAL A 79 7.58 -1.73 11.64
CA VAL A 79 8.38 -0.59 11.19
C VAL A 79 8.12 0.65 12.06
N MET A 80 6.87 0.91 12.44
CA MET A 80 6.54 2.02 13.32
C MET A 80 7.08 1.79 14.74
N ALA A 81 6.98 0.56 15.27
CA ALA A 81 7.49 0.23 16.60
C ALA A 81 9.02 0.43 16.67
N GLU A 82 9.74 -0.06 15.66
CA GLU A 82 11.19 0.14 15.54
C GLU A 82 11.54 1.64 15.47
N ARG A 83 10.80 2.42 14.67
CA ARG A 83 11.02 3.87 14.55
C ARG A 83 10.83 4.59 15.89
N LEU A 84 9.76 4.29 16.62
CA LEU A 84 9.47 4.91 17.91
C LEU A 84 10.52 4.55 18.96
N LEU A 85 10.93 3.27 19.02
CA LEU A 85 11.99 2.81 19.92
C LEU A 85 13.30 3.57 19.67
N MET A 86 13.70 3.69 18.41
CA MET A 86 14.95 4.39 18.04
C MET A 86 14.88 5.90 18.27
N LYS A 87 13.70 6.51 18.17
CA LYS A 87 13.51 7.96 18.36
C LYS A 87 13.34 8.35 19.83
N HIS A 88 12.89 7.42 20.65
CA HIS A 88 12.48 7.67 22.03
C HIS A 88 12.95 6.52 22.95
N LEU A 89 14.27 6.28 23.00
CA LEU A 89 14.85 5.18 23.79
C LEU A 89 14.46 5.22 25.27
N ASP A 90 14.41 6.43 25.86
CA ASP A 90 14.13 6.62 27.28
C ASP A 90 12.63 6.79 27.59
N ALA A 91 11.76 6.66 26.59
CA ALA A 91 10.33 6.86 26.81
C ALA A 91 9.68 5.66 27.53
N PRO A 92 8.71 5.91 28.42
CA PRO A 92 7.96 4.85 29.07
C PRO A 92 7.25 3.94 28.06
N GLY A 93 7.26 2.63 28.30
CA GLY A 93 6.64 1.65 27.39
C GLY A 93 5.15 1.90 27.11
N LEU A 94 4.39 2.36 28.11
CA LEU A 94 2.98 2.73 27.93
C LEU A 94 2.81 3.89 26.95
N TRP A 95 3.66 4.90 27.04
CA TRP A 95 3.64 6.04 26.13
C TRP A 95 3.98 5.62 24.69
N LEU A 96 4.97 4.74 24.51
CA LEU A 96 5.33 4.18 23.20
C LEU A 96 4.16 3.39 22.60
N GLN A 97 3.49 2.57 23.39
CA GLN A 97 2.32 1.80 22.96
C GLN A 97 1.17 2.71 22.51
N GLU A 98 0.86 3.74 23.30
CA GLU A 98 -0.18 4.70 22.93
C GLU A 98 0.16 5.48 21.67
N LYS A 99 1.40 5.96 21.56
CA LYS A 99 1.85 6.71 20.39
C LYS A 99 1.86 5.87 19.13
N HIS A 100 2.30 4.62 19.23
CA HIS A 100 2.23 3.63 18.15
C HIS A 100 0.79 3.45 17.65
N ARG A 101 -0.14 3.15 18.56
CA ARG A 101 -1.56 2.96 18.23
C ARG A 101 -2.19 4.19 17.59
N ARG A 102 -1.89 5.40 18.09
CA ARG A 102 -2.43 6.66 17.56
C ARG A 102 -1.91 6.95 16.15
N THR A 103 -0.65 6.62 15.88
CA THR A 103 -0.01 6.87 14.58
C THR A 103 -0.49 5.89 13.51
N LEU A 104 -0.56 4.60 13.84
CA LEU A 104 -1.04 3.56 12.94
C LEU A 104 -2.56 3.39 12.91
N MET A 105 -3.34 4.34 13.43
CA MET A 105 -4.78 4.31 13.23
C MET A 105 -5.08 4.29 11.73
N ASN A 106 -5.75 3.22 11.28
CA ASN A 106 -6.19 2.93 9.91
C ASN A 106 -6.72 4.14 9.12
N LYS A 107 -7.25 5.17 9.80
CA LYS A 107 -7.71 6.44 9.19
C LYS A 107 -6.62 7.21 8.44
N HIS A 108 -5.35 7.09 8.84
CA HIS A 108 -4.24 7.86 8.27
C HIS A 108 -3.75 7.25 6.96
N CYS A 109 -3.58 5.93 6.89
CA CYS A 109 -3.15 5.21 5.69
C CYS A 109 -4.05 5.55 4.48
N GLY A 110 -5.37 5.52 4.65
CA GLY A 110 -6.30 5.87 3.59
C GLY A 110 -6.26 7.37 3.22
N ARG A 111 -5.96 8.26 4.17
CA ARG A 111 -5.78 9.70 3.89
C ARG A 111 -4.56 9.94 3.01
N TYR A 112 -3.42 9.34 3.34
CA TYR A 112 -2.19 9.50 2.57
C TYR A 112 -2.32 8.97 1.14
N LEU A 113 -2.98 7.82 0.95
CA LEU A 113 -3.28 7.31 -0.39
C LEU A 113 -4.10 8.29 -1.22
N ARG A 114 -5.10 8.94 -0.61
CA ARG A 114 -5.93 9.94 -1.30
C ARG A 114 -5.19 11.23 -1.61
N ALA A 115 -4.34 11.70 -0.69
CA ALA A 115 -3.50 12.89 -0.90
C ALA A 115 -2.53 12.72 -2.08
N LYS A 116 -2.10 11.48 -2.37
CA LYS A 116 -1.28 11.15 -3.54
C LYS A 116 -2.11 10.77 -4.78
N HIS A 117 -3.43 11.00 -4.76
CA HIS A 117 -4.38 10.67 -5.84
C HIS A 117 -4.42 9.19 -6.27
N LEU A 118 -3.83 8.28 -5.49
CA LEU A 118 -3.75 6.86 -5.86
C LEU A 118 -5.10 6.13 -5.74
N HIS A 119 -6.04 6.66 -4.95
CA HIS A 119 -7.37 6.08 -4.79
C HIS A 119 -8.18 5.95 -6.09
N GLY A 120 -7.87 6.74 -7.12
CA GLY A 120 -8.55 6.66 -8.42
C GLY A 120 -8.20 5.39 -9.22
N PHE A 121 -7.12 4.68 -8.86
CA PHE A 121 -6.70 3.47 -9.55
C PHE A 121 -7.32 2.19 -8.98
N ILE A 122 -8.19 2.29 -7.96
CA ILE A 122 -8.81 1.12 -7.33
C ILE A 122 -9.85 0.53 -8.27
N ILE A 123 -9.73 -0.76 -8.54
CA ILE A 123 -10.62 -1.52 -9.41
C ILE A 123 -11.74 -2.11 -8.57
N TYR A 124 -12.96 -1.58 -8.74
CA TYR A 124 -14.17 -2.08 -8.13
C TYR A 124 -15.00 -2.94 -9.09
N ASP A 125 -15.99 -3.64 -8.55
CA ASP A 125 -17.06 -4.19 -9.38
C ASP A 125 -17.99 -3.06 -9.83
N ASP A 126 -18.46 -3.14 -11.07
CA ASP A 126 -19.20 -2.04 -11.70
C ASP A 126 -20.49 -1.73 -10.94
N LYS A 127 -21.08 -2.74 -10.27
CA LYS A 127 -22.29 -2.59 -9.45
C LYS A 127 -22.05 -1.80 -8.16
N VAL A 128 -20.80 -1.76 -7.67
CA VAL A 128 -20.47 -1.12 -6.38
C VAL A 128 -19.60 0.12 -6.51
N GLN A 129 -19.05 0.38 -7.69
CA GLN A 129 -18.13 1.48 -7.95
C GLN A 129 -18.69 2.83 -7.48
N ASP A 130 -19.90 3.19 -7.94
CA ASP A 130 -20.60 4.42 -7.53
C ASP A 130 -20.75 4.54 -6.01
N ALA A 131 -21.01 3.43 -5.32
CA ALA A 131 -21.17 3.41 -3.89
C ALA A 131 -19.86 3.71 -3.15
N TYR A 132 -18.72 3.24 -3.67
CA TYR A 132 -17.39 3.54 -3.09
C TYR A 132 -16.93 4.96 -3.41
N GLU A 133 -17.27 5.50 -4.58
CA GLU A 133 -16.91 6.87 -4.95
C GLU A 133 -17.68 7.92 -4.12
N ARG A 134 -19.00 7.72 -3.98
CA ARG A 134 -19.90 8.66 -3.31
C ARG A 134 -19.92 8.51 -1.78
N ASN A 135 -19.72 7.31 -1.24
CA ASN A 135 -19.82 7.06 0.20
C ASN A 135 -18.46 6.97 0.89
N ARG A 136 -18.11 8.02 1.65
CA ARG A 136 -16.87 8.09 2.45
C ARG A 136 -16.71 6.91 3.42
N ARG A 137 -17.79 6.37 3.99
CA ARG A 137 -17.72 5.24 4.94
C ARG A 137 -17.26 3.95 4.28
N ARG A 138 -17.52 3.77 2.98
CA ARG A 138 -17.06 2.62 2.18
C ARG A 138 -15.68 2.87 1.56
N ARG A 139 -15.48 4.09 1.05
CA ARG A 139 -14.21 4.51 0.45
C ARG A 139 -13.03 4.43 1.41
N ASN A 140 -13.21 4.93 2.63
CA ASN A 140 -12.10 5.08 3.57
C ASN A 140 -11.46 3.72 3.92
N PRO A 141 -12.23 2.68 4.32
CA PRO A 141 -11.68 1.33 4.50
C PRO A 141 -10.94 0.80 3.27
N ALA A 142 -11.52 0.92 2.07
CA ALA A 142 -10.88 0.45 0.85
C ALA A 142 -9.54 1.15 0.58
N THR A 143 -9.48 2.47 0.73
CA THR A 143 -8.21 3.22 0.56
C THR A 143 -7.17 2.87 1.62
N THR A 144 -7.59 2.55 2.85
CA THR A 144 -6.67 2.07 3.89
C THR A 144 -6.10 0.71 3.53
N ALA A 145 -6.96 -0.23 3.12
CA ALA A 145 -6.58 -1.58 2.75
C ALA A 145 -5.61 -1.60 1.56
N VAL A 146 -5.86 -0.78 0.54
CA VAL A 146 -4.95 -0.62 -0.61
C VAL A 146 -3.59 -0.05 -0.18
N ASN A 147 -3.58 0.96 0.70
CA ASN A 147 -2.32 1.50 1.23
C ASN A 147 -1.53 0.43 2.00
N GLN A 148 -2.19 -0.37 2.84
CA GLN A 148 -1.59 -1.51 3.52
C GLN A 148 -1.06 -2.53 2.51
N ALA A 149 -1.84 -2.88 1.50
CA ALA A 149 -1.42 -3.81 0.46
C ALA A 149 -0.17 -3.36 -0.30
N ILE A 150 -0.02 -2.06 -0.58
CA ILE A 150 1.20 -1.50 -1.20
C ILE A 150 2.42 -1.73 -0.30
N HIS A 151 2.30 -1.50 1.02
CA HIS A 151 3.38 -1.79 1.96
C HIS A 151 3.69 -3.29 2.06
N GLY A 152 2.66 -4.14 1.98
CA GLY A 152 2.82 -5.59 1.93
C GLY A 152 3.58 -6.05 0.68
N LEU A 153 3.24 -5.50 -0.49
CA LEU A 153 3.95 -5.77 -1.74
C LEU A 153 5.41 -5.28 -1.68
N SER A 154 5.61 -4.03 -1.25
CA SER A 154 6.93 -3.45 -1.07
C SER A 154 7.84 -4.34 -0.21
N TYR A 155 7.30 -4.87 0.89
CA TYR A 155 8.02 -5.81 1.74
C TYR A 155 8.42 -7.10 1.00
N LEU A 156 7.53 -7.67 0.18
CA LEU A 156 7.81 -8.90 -0.55
C LEU A 156 8.83 -8.71 -1.67
N VAL A 157 8.80 -7.56 -2.35
CA VAL A 157 9.64 -7.30 -3.54
C VAL A 157 11.00 -6.70 -3.17
N TYR A 158 11.02 -5.77 -2.22
CA TYR A 158 12.20 -4.96 -1.86
C TYR A 158 12.57 -5.02 -0.36
N GLY A 159 11.79 -5.72 0.46
CA GLY A 159 12.07 -5.91 1.88
C GLY A 159 11.68 -4.73 2.78
N LYS A 160 11.99 -4.87 4.07
CA LYS A 160 11.62 -3.89 5.12
C LYS A 160 12.16 -2.47 4.85
N ARG A 161 13.28 -2.34 4.13
CA ARG A 161 13.89 -1.05 3.81
C ARG A 161 12.95 -0.18 2.96
N ASP A 162 12.31 -0.77 1.95
CA ASP A 162 11.40 -0.04 1.08
C ASP A 162 10.08 0.32 1.79
N VAL A 163 9.62 -0.53 2.72
CA VAL A 163 8.48 -0.18 3.58
C VAL A 163 8.75 1.10 4.39
N ARG A 164 9.97 1.25 4.94
CA ARG A 164 10.35 2.48 5.66
C ARG A 164 10.35 3.70 4.73
N ARG A 165 10.90 3.57 3.52
CA ARG A 165 10.88 4.63 2.50
C ARG A 165 9.44 5.06 2.22
N LEU A 166 8.55 4.12 1.94
CA LEU A 166 7.15 4.42 1.68
C LEU A 166 6.46 5.07 2.88
N MET A 167 6.61 4.51 4.09
CA MET A 167 5.92 5.02 5.28
C MET A 167 6.39 6.42 5.69
N PHE A 168 7.70 6.68 5.66
CA PHE A 168 8.27 7.87 6.27
C PHE A 168 8.74 8.94 5.28
N GLU A 169 9.16 8.56 4.07
CA GLU A 169 9.65 9.51 3.05
C GLU A 169 8.57 9.85 2.02
N PHE A 170 7.68 8.89 1.71
CA PHE A 170 6.64 9.10 0.69
C PHE A 170 5.28 9.51 1.30
N PHE A 171 4.83 8.81 2.34
CA PHE A 171 3.55 9.04 2.99
C PHE A 171 3.63 9.86 4.28
N ASP A 172 4.83 10.19 4.76
CA ASP A 172 5.06 11.10 5.89
C ASP A 172 4.29 10.74 7.18
N PHE A 173 4.23 9.46 7.56
CA PHE A 173 3.38 8.97 8.68
C PHE A 173 3.58 9.71 10.02
N GLU A 174 4.75 10.28 10.29
CA GLU A 174 5.05 11.01 11.53
C GLU A 174 4.73 12.51 11.47
N GLN A 175 4.66 13.12 10.28
CA GLN A 175 4.43 14.55 10.19
C GLN A 175 2.95 14.84 10.41
N ILE A 176 2.66 15.72 11.37
CA ILE A 176 1.32 16.31 11.51
C ILE A 176 1.13 17.13 10.23
N GLN A 177 0.43 16.55 9.24
CA GLN A 177 0.08 17.32 8.06
C GLN A 177 -0.67 18.57 8.53
N PRO A 178 -0.30 19.77 8.04
CA PRO A 178 -1.00 20.98 8.41
C PRO A 178 -2.49 20.76 8.14
N LYS A 179 -3.35 21.21 9.08
CA LYS A 179 -4.79 21.22 8.81
C LYS A 179 -4.96 22.05 7.53
N GLU A 180 -5.52 21.46 6.48
CA GLU A 180 -6.00 22.22 5.33
C GLU A 180 -6.91 23.32 5.89
N VAL A 181 -6.48 24.57 5.71
CA VAL A 181 -7.20 25.78 6.11
C VAL A 181 -8.33 26.01 5.13
#